data_AF-A0A5M4FB03-F1
#
_entry.id   AF-A0A5M4FB03-F1
#
_cell.length_a   1.000
_cell.length_b   1.000
_cell.length_c   1.000
_cell.angle_alpha   90.00
_cell.angle_beta   90.00
_cell.angle_gamma   90.00
#
_symmetry.space_group_name_H-M   'P 1'
#
loop_
_entity.id
_entity.type
_entity.pdbx_description
1 polymer ?
#
loop_
_entity_poly.entity_id
_entity_poly.type
_entity_poly.pdbx_seq_one_letter_code
_entity_poly.pdbx_strand_id
1 'polypeptide(L)'
;MTDPDPEQDDLSTRTQVDDFKTDTTSCSVYANGTGMGMYCNTFGGGDTKTLREKYGDQKFQQCRYSELPPTVKEPYNANPDKGRFMLMTCLDNIDFDTYNGGPNRTLSLSIVFVPFGTDTSDHHNGITDFLWNQIDRNKPMPVPFLVARPNSTPLVGIPTFFTFQWMDPATQTPMEETRNGGAYREVTAGDVVMRARATKVVINPQQQGIKATTCLADAPYREGELPRNQPADACSIIFPRSSASARKYATKPIPANIKDAFYADVTVTWEVTYGEVGGESHTLGNGFSMRMRQVLPVQEVQAPNQPPTVIY
;
A
#
# COMPACT_ATOMS: atom_id res chain seq x y z
N MET A 1 27.18 -23.65 -4.97
CA MET A 1 25.74 -23.71 -4.73
C MET A 1 25.27 -22.27 -4.65
N THR A 2 24.83 -21.76 -5.79
CA THR A 2 24.26 -20.42 -5.94
C THR A 2 22.85 -20.45 -5.34
N ASP A 3 22.61 -19.56 -4.38
CA ASP A 3 21.26 -19.29 -3.87
C ASP A 3 20.35 -18.96 -5.06
N PRO A 4 19.14 -19.54 -5.12
CA PRO A 4 18.17 -19.10 -6.10
C PRO A 4 17.75 -17.68 -5.72
N ASP A 5 17.94 -16.77 -6.67
CA ASP A 5 17.37 -15.43 -6.69
C ASP A 5 15.87 -15.54 -6.28
N PRO A 6 15.40 -14.80 -5.24
CA PRO A 6 14.00 -14.85 -4.89
C PRO A 6 13.20 -14.41 -6.10
N GLU A 7 12.32 -15.30 -6.61
CA GLU A 7 11.39 -14.99 -7.69
C GLU A 7 10.79 -13.61 -7.42
N GLN A 8 11.02 -12.70 -8.38
CA GLN A 8 10.64 -11.31 -8.34
C GLN A 8 9.12 -11.23 -8.11
N ASP A 9 8.75 -11.07 -6.83
CA ASP A 9 7.40 -10.86 -6.36
C ASP A 9 6.87 -9.65 -7.17
N ASP A 10 5.93 -9.89 -8.09
CA ASP A 10 5.46 -8.88 -9.07
C ASP A 10 4.63 -7.81 -8.35
N LEU A 11 5.26 -6.82 -7.71
CA LEU A 11 4.66 -6.00 -6.64
C LEU A 11 3.74 -4.85 -7.11
N SER A 12 3.65 -4.55 -8.41
CA SER A 12 2.56 -3.76 -9.00
C SER A 12 2.51 -3.94 -10.53
N THR A 13 1.33 -3.74 -11.13
CA THR A 13 1.19 -3.66 -12.60
C THR A 13 2.08 -2.55 -13.18
N ARG A 14 2.65 -2.76 -14.37
CA ARG A 14 3.53 -1.81 -15.09
C ARG A 14 2.91 -0.39 -15.18
N THR A 15 3.75 0.65 -15.28
CA THR A 15 3.27 2.03 -15.49
C THR A 15 2.33 2.08 -16.69
N GLN A 16 1.17 2.69 -16.47
CA GLN A 16 0.25 3.07 -17.54
C GLN A 16 0.61 4.50 -17.96
N VAL A 17 0.74 4.72 -19.27
CA VAL A 17 1.06 6.02 -19.87
C VAL A 17 0.10 6.26 -21.02
N ASP A 18 -0.31 7.51 -21.19
CA ASP A 18 -1.02 7.96 -22.39
C ASP A 18 -0.64 9.41 -22.71
N ASP A 19 -0.94 9.85 -23.92
CA ASP A 19 -0.74 11.23 -24.37
C ASP A 19 -2.10 11.90 -24.59
N PHE A 20 -2.29 13.04 -23.94
CA PHE A 20 -3.51 13.84 -24.03
C PHE A 20 -3.22 15.19 -24.69
N LYS A 21 -4.04 15.57 -25.67
CA LYS A 21 -3.88 16.83 -26.41
C LYS A 21 -5.19 17.59 -26.42
N THR A 22 -5.13 18.84 -25.97
CA THR A 22 -6.17 19.85 -26.09
C THR A 22 -5.75 20.86 -27.17
N ASP A 23 -6.64 21.81 -27.49
CA ASP A 23 -6.30 22.91 -28.40
C ASP A 23 -5.15 23.78 -27.86
N THR A 24 -4.91 23.77 -26.55
CA THR A 24 -3.94 24.65 -25.87
C THR A 24 -2.79 23.92 -25.17
N THR A 25 -2.90 22.60 -24.96
CA THR A 25 -1.96 21.84 -24.11
C THR A 25 -1.70 20.45 -24.67
N SER A 26 -0.44 19.98 -24.60
CA SER A 26 -0.09 18.57 -24.80
C SER A 26 0.54 18.04 -23.53
N CYS A 27 -0.04 16.99 -22.96
CA CYS A 27 0.39 16.35 -21.73
C CYS A 27 0.65 14.87 -21.94
N SER A 28 1.73 14.34 -21.35
CA SER A 28 1.86 12.91 -21.11
C SER A 28 1.36 12.60 -19.70
N VAL A 29 0.33 11.78 -19.58
CA VAL A 29 -0.25 11.35 -18.31
C VAL A 29 0.30 9.97 -17.93
N TYR A 30 0.48 9.72 -16.64
CA TYR A 30 0.94 8.42 -16.17
C TYR A 30 0.35 8.05 -14.81
N ALA A 31 0.22 6.75 -14.58
CA ALA A 31 -0.06 6.17 -13.27
C ALA A 31 0.76 4.90 -13.09
N ASN A 32 1.33 4.73 -11.90
CA ASN A 32 2.14 3.57 -11.57
C ASN A 32 2.07 3.25 -10.08
N GLY A 33 2.81 2.23 -9.66
CA GLY A 33 2.87 1.82 -8.27
C GLY A 33 3.35 2.91 -7.31
N THR A 34 3.90 4.04 -7.80
CA THR A 34 4.35 5.17 -6.98
C THR A 34 3.39 6.34 -6.88
N GLY A 35 2.40 6.44 -7.76
CA GLY A 35 1.51 7.60 -7.83
C GLY A 35 0.94 7.83 -9.22
N MET A 36 0.46 9.05 -9.45
CA MET A 36 0.06 9.52 -10.78
C MET A 36 0.48 10.97 -11.01
N GLY A 37 0.66 11.32 -12.27
CA GLY A 37 0.93 12.69 -12.63
C GLY A 37 0.84 12.91 -14.13
N MET A 38 1.09 14.16 -14.50
CA MET A 38 1.08 14.58 -15.89
C MET A 38 2.21 15.57 -16.15
N TYR A 39 2.80 15.48 -17.33
CA TYR A 39 3.80 16.42 -17.82
C TYR A 39 3.24 17.16 -19.02
N CYS A 40 2.80 18.39 -18.79
CA CYS A 40 2.24 19.26 -19.81
C CYS A 40 3.33 20.19 -20.36
N ASN A 41 3.67 20.03 -21.63
CA ASN A 41 4.67 20.77 -22.40
C ASN A 41 5.85 21.38 -21.63
N THR A 42 6.85 20.53 -21.37
CA THR A 42 8.25 20.95 -21.42
C THR A 42 9.01 19.95 -22.29
N PHE A 43 9.24 20.29 -23.56
CA PHE A 43 10.29 19.64 -24.37
C PHE A 43 11.63 20.13 -23.83
N GLY A 44 12.12 19.44 -22.81
CA GLY A 44 13.43 19.64 -22.22
C GLY A 44 14.10 18.30 -22.10
N GLY A 45 14.79 17.87 -23.17
CA GLY A 45 15.75 16.79 -23.11
C GLY A 45 16.92 17.23 -22.22
N GLY A 46 16.75 17.07 -20.91
CA GLY A 46 17.83 17.18 -19.95
C GLY A 46 18.83 16.05 -20.20
N ASP A 47 20.12 16.35 -20.01
CA ASP A 47 21.27 15.46 -20.18
C ASP A 47 20.88 14.00 -19.90
N THR A 48 20.81 13.18 -20.95
CA THR A 48 20.16 11.85 -20.98
C THR A 48 20.94 10.78 -20.25
N LYS A 49 21.82 11.18 -19.34
CA LYS A 49 22.59 10.27 -18.51
C LYS A 49 21.63 9.43 -17.69
N THR A 50 21.84 8.13 -17.78
CA THR A 50 21.21 7.15 -16.91
C THR A 50 21.51 7.49 -15.45
N LEU A 51 20.69 7.01 -14.52
CA LEU A 51 20.96 7.18 -13.09
C LEU A 51 22.33 6.62 -12.73
N ARG A 52 22.74 5.51 -13.35
CA ARG A 52 24.07 4.92 -13.19
C ARG A 52 25.19 5.87 -13.65
N GLU A 53 25.06 6.49 -14.82
CA GLU A 53 26.06 7.46 -15.32
C GLU A 53 26.10 8.74 -14.49
N LYS A 54 24.96 9.17 -13.96
CA LYS A 54 24.83 10.42 -13.20
C LYS A 54 25.32 10.30 -11.76
N TYR A 55 25.05 9.17 -11.12
CA TYR A 55 25.31 8.98 -9.68
C TYR A 55 26.40 7.95 -9.38
N GLY A 56 26.90 7.22 -10.39
CA GLY A 56 28.00 6.26 -10.25
C GLY A 56 27.68 5.16 -9.24
N ASP A 57 28.60 4.91 -8.32
CA ASP A 57 28.51 3.83 -7.32
C ASP A 57 27.75 4.22 -6.03
N GLN A 58 26.99 5.33 -6.04
CA GLN A 58 26.19 5.71 -4.88
C GLN A 58 25.17 4.63 -4.53
N LYS A 59 25.14 4.24 -3.25
CA LYS A 59 24.18 3.26 -2.76
C LYS A 59 22.80 3.90 -2.60
N PHE A 60 21.83 3.35 -3.30
CA PHE A 60 20.44 3.75 -3.16
C PHE A 60 19.84 3.22 -1.85
N GLN A 61 19.26 4.10 -1.03
CA GLN A 61 18.42 3.68 0.08
C GLN A 61 17.02 3.35 -0.44
N GLN A 62 16.80 2.05 -0.68
CA GLN A 62 15.57 1.52 -1.24
C GLN A 62 14.35 1.74 -0.35
N CYS A 63 14.51 1.64 0.96
CA CYS A 63 13.43 1.70 1.93
C CYS A 63 13.65 2.82 2.96
N ARG A 64 12.59 3.58 3.23
CA ARG A 64 12.52 4.58 4.28
C ARG A 64 11.57 4.12 5.37
N TYR A 65 11.89 4.51 6.61
CA TYR A 65 11.09 4.18 7.79
C TYR A 65 10.55 5.46 8.39
N SER A 66 9.27 5.45 8.77
CA SER A 66 8.64 6.51 9.56
C SER A 66 7.88 5.91 10.73
N GLU A 67 7.62 6.72 11.75
CA GLU A 67 6.69 6.33 12.80
C GLU A 67 5.32 5.99 12.19
N LEU A 68 4.56 5.13 12.87
CA LEU A 68 3.16 4.94 12.54
C LEU A 68 2.41 6.26 12.81
N PRO A 69 1.54 6.71 11.89
CA PRO A 69 0.72 7.89 12.14
C PRO A 69 -0.11 7.71 13.43
N PRO A 70 -0.35 8.77 14.23
CA PRO A 70 -1.07 8.65 15.51
C PRO A 70 -2.48 8.08 15.40
N THR A 71 -3.09 8.17 14.22
CA THR A 71 -4.43 7.65 13.93
C THR A 71 -4.43 6.16 13.57
N VAL A 72 -3.26 5.56 13.34
CA VAL A 72 -3.10 4.13 13.07
C VAL A 72 -2.84 3.43 14.39
N LYS A 73 -3.71 2.49 14.77
CA LYS A 73 -3.49 1.66 15.96
C LYS A 73 -2.30 0.74 15.69
N GLU A 74 -1.25 0.86 16.51
CA GLU A 74 -0.08 0.01 16.42
C GLU A 74 -0.48 -1.47 16.58
N PRO A 75 0.08 -2.40 15.76
CA PRO A 75 -0.08 -3.82 15.99
C PRO A 75 0.40 -4.22 17.39
N TYR A 76 -0.13 -5.33 17.92
CA TYR A 76 0.33 -5.83 19.21
C TYR A 76 1.83 -6.14 19.17
N ASN A 77 2.60 -5.47 20.04
CA ASN A 77 4.02 -5.66 20.18
C ASN A 77 4.33 -6.51 21.42
N ALA A 78 4.62 -7.79 21.20
CA ALA A 78 4.98 -8.73 22.26
C ALA A 78 6.40 -8.51 22.85
N ASN A 79 7.21 -7.60 22.28
CA ASN A 79 8.57 -7.31 22.76
C ASN A 79 8.80 -5.78 22.72
N PRO A 80 8.05 -5.00 23.50
CA PRO A 80 8.09 -3.52 23.44
C PRO A 80 9.43 -2.94 23.89
N ASP A 81 10.21 -3.71 24.65
CA ASP A 81 11.58 -3.40 25.09
C ASP A 81 12.64 -3.60 23.99
N LYS A 82 12.30 -4.29 22.89
CA LYS A 82 13.26 -4.69 21.84
C LYS A 82 13.10 -3.96 20.53
N GLY A 83 12.03 -3.20 20.35
CA GLY A 83 11.75 -2.47 19.12
C GLY A 83 10.32 -1.97 19.08
N ARG A 84 9.94 -1.42 17.93
CA ARG A 84 8.65 -0.76 17.69
C ARG A 84 8.16 -1.03 16.27
N PHE A 85 6.86 -0.93 16.03
CA PHE A 85 6.39 -0.95 14.65
C PHE A 85 6.60 0.40 13.97
N MET A 86 7.06 0.35 12.72
CA MET A 86 7.25 1.50 11.86
C MET A 86 6.57 1.26 10.52
N LEU A 87 6.19 2.35 9.86
CA LEU A 87 5.79 2.31 8.46
C LEU A 87 7.07 2.26 7.62
N MET A 88 7.23 1.20 6.84
CA MET A 88 8.29 1.04 5.86
C MET A 88 7.71 1.30 4.48
N THR A 89 8.31 2.24 3.76
CA THR A 89 7.99 2.56 2.37
C THR A 89 9.21 2.21 1.55
N CYS A 90 9.05 1.38 0.52
CA CYS A 90 10.15 0.96 -0.36
C CYS A 90 9.85 1.32 -1.81
N LEU A 91 10.91 1.65 -2.54
CA LEU A 91 10.89 1.83 -3.98
C LEU A 91 11.52 0.62 -4.66
N ASP A 92 10.69 -0.12 -5.39
CA ASP A 92 11.11 -1.35 -6.06
C ASP A 92 11.09 -1.17 -7.59
N ASN A 93 11.70 -2.12 -8.31
CA ASN A 93 11.74 -2.18 -9.77
C ASN A 93 12.33 -0.91 -10.43
N ILE A 94 13.34 -0.31 -9.78
CA ILE A 94 14.08 0.84 -10.32
C ILE A 94 15.04 0.37 -11.41
N ASP A 95 14.88 0.92 -12.61
CA ASP A 95 15.83 0.76 -13.70
C ASP A 95 16.89 1.86 -13.67
N PHE A 96 18.07 1.53 -13.15
CA PHE A 96 19.21 2.45 -13.03
C PHE A 96 19.84 2.81 -14.38
N ASP A 97 19.50 2.09 -15.45
CA ASP A 97 19.98 2.34 -16.81
C ASP A 97 19.02 3.26 -17.60
N THR A 98 18.12 3.94 -16.87
CA THR A 98 17.28 5.04 -17.38
C THR A 98 17.55 6.31 -16.58
N TYR A 99 17.12 7.48 -17.06
CA TYR A 99 17.34 8.77 -16.37
C TYR A 99 16.41 9.00 -15.16
N ASN A 100 15.34 8.20 -15.01
CA ASN A 100 14.28 8.42 -14.03
C ASN A 100 13.88 7.18 -13.21
N GLY A 101 14.59 6.05 -13.37
CA GLY A 101 14.26 4.79 -12.68
C GLY A 101 13.28 3.91 -13.43
N GLY A 102 12.92 4.28 -14.67
CA GLY A 102 12.14 3.46 -15.59
C GLY A 102 10.64 3.48 -15.33
N PRO A 103 9.85 3.00 -16.30
CA PRO A 103 8.40 2.93 -16.21
C PRO A 103 7.91 1.72 -15.39
N ASN A 104 8.76 0.98 -14.69
CA ASN A 104 8.30 -0.15 -13.88
C ASN A 104 8.47 0.08 -12.38
N ARG A 105 8.92 1.27 -11.97
CA ARG A 105 9.09 1.63 -10.56
C ARG A 105 7.78 1.49 -9.77
N THR A 106 7.89 0.99 -8.54
CA THR A 106 6.74 0.70 -7.68
C THR A 106 7.00 1.19 -6.27
N LEU A 107 5.97 1.69 -5.59
CA LEU A 107 6.03 2.00 -4.16
C LEU A 107 5.32 0.87 -3.42
N SER A 108 6.05 0.20 -2.54
CA SER A 108 5.48 -0.77 -1.61
C SER A 108 5.46 -0.17 -0.21
N LEU A 109 4.37 -0.42 0.52
CA LEU A 109 4.23 0.03 1.91
C LEU A 109 4.00 -1.17 2.81
N SER A 110 4.58 -1.16 4.01
CA SER A 110 4.41 -2.24 4.97
C SER A 110 4.54 -1.73 6.39
N ILE A 111 3.73 -2.26 7.30
CA ILE A 111 3.98 -2.09 8.74
C ILE A 111 4.96 -3.18 9.16
N VAL A 112 6.12 -2.80 9.67
CA VAL A 112 7.19 -3.73 10.06
C VAL A 112 7.67 -3.44 11.46
N PHE A 113 7.97 -4.48 12.23
CA PHE A 113 8.62 -4.31 13.53
C PHE A 113 10.11 -4.02 13.31
N VAL A 114 10.60 -2.93 13.85
CA VAL A 114 11.99 -2.51 13.74
C VAL A 114 12.65 -2.65 15.11
N PRO A 115 13.65 -3.55 15.25
CA PRO A 115 14.42 -3.66 16.48
C PRO A 115 15.10 -2.34 16.84
N PHE A 116 15.17 -2.02 18.14
CA PHE A 116 15.97 -0.88 18.60
C PHE A 116 17.44 -1.06 18.21
N GLY A 117 18.06 0.03 17.75
CA GLY A 117 19.41 0.00 17.19
C GLY A 117 19.49 -0.36 15.71
N THR A 118 18.37 -0.75 15.07
CA THR A 118 18.31 -0.79 13.60
C THR A 118 18.45 0.63 13.07
N ASP A 119 19.30 0.80 12.07
CA ASP A 119 19.44 2.09 11.40
C ASP A 119 18.21 2.38 10.55
N THR A 120 17.39 3.32 11.03
CA THR A 120 16.19 3.83 10.36
C THR A 120 16.38 5.24 9.84
N SER A 121 17.60 5.77 9.86
CA SER A 121 17.85 7.13 9.42
C SER A 121 17.65 7.28 7.91
N ASP A 122 17.17 8.44 7.49
CA ASP A 122 17.09 8.79 6.07
C ASP A 122 18.49 9.21 5.60
N HIS A 123 19.09 8.36 4.78
CA HIS A 123 20.43 8.52 4.23
C HIS A 123 20.36 9.31 2.94
N HIS A 124 20.55 10.61 3.07
CA HIS A 124 20.59 11.51 1.94
C HIS A 124 21.86 11.33 1.11
N ASN A 125 21.66 11.08 -0.17
CA ASN A 125 22.69 11.16 -1.21
C ASN A 125 22.03 11.49 -2.55
N GLY A 126 22.84 11.73 -3.58
CA GLY A 126 22.34 12.20 -4.88
C GLY A 126 21.28 11.29 -5.50
N ILE A 127 21.47 9.96 -5.45
CA ILE A 127 20.53 9.01 -6.06
C ILE A 127 19.29 8.77 -5.20
N THR A 128 19.46 8.63 -3.88
CA THR A 128 18.36 8.48 -2.93
C THR A 128 17.46 9.71 -2.97
N ASP A 129 18.03 10.90 -2.84
CA ASP A 129 17.26 12.15 -2.86
C ASP A 129 16.58 12.34 -4.20
N PHE A 130 17.25 12.02 -5.31
CA PHE A 130 16.62 12.13 -6.62
C PHE A 130 15.39 11.24 -6.74
N LEU A 131 15.53 9.94 -6.47
CA LEU A 131 14.44 8.97 -6.64
C LEU A 131 13.27 9.24 -5.70
N TRP A 132 13.55 9.53 -4.43
CA TRP A 132 12.49 9.82 -3.46
C TRP A 132 11.80 11.16 -3.71
N ASN A 133 12.52 12.20 -4.14
CA ASN A 133 11.90 13.46 -4.55
C ASN A 133 10.98 13.29 -5.77
N GLN A 134 11.21 12.29 -6.63
CA GLN A 134 10.25 12.00 -7.70
C GLN A 134 8.91 11.52 -7.12
N ILE A 135 8.91 10.73 -6.05
CA ILE A 135 7.69 10.22 -5.43
C ILE A 135 6.85 11.35 -4.86
N ASP A 136 7.48 12.27 -4.12
CA ASP A 136 6.80 13.42 -3.54
C ASP A 136 6.17 14.31 -4.63
N ARG A 137 6.82 14.39 -5.80
CA ARG A 137 6.29 15.08 -6.99
C ARG A 137 5.15 14.32 -7.66
N ASN A 138 5.20 12.99 -7.67
CA ASN A 138 4.23 12.11 -8.35
C ASN A 138 2.90 11.92 -7.59
N LYS A 139 2.61 12.74 -6.57
CA LYS A 139 1.32 12.73 -5.84
C LYS A 139 0.87 11.31 -5.47
N PRO A 140 1.50 10.70 -4.45
CA PRO A 140 1.30 9.30 -4.15
C PRO A 140 -0.17 8.97 -3.86
N MET A 141 -0.53 7.74 -4.21
CA MET A 141 -1.88 7.24 -4.07
C MET A 141 -2.19 6.96 -2.60
N PRO A 142 -3.43 7.20 -2.16
CA PRO A 142 -3.85 6.92 -0.79
C PRO A 142 -3.61 5.46 -0.39
N VAL A 143 -3.26 5.22 0.87
CA VAL A 143 -2.94 3.88 1.41
C VAL A 143 -3.98 3.46 2.44
N PRO A 144 -4.65 2.29 2.30
CA PRO A 144 -5.60 1.78 3.27
C PRO A 144 -4.91 1.11 4.45
N PHE A 145 -5.34 1.42 5.66
CA PHE A 145 -5.06 0.64 6.86
C PHE A 145 -6.27 -0.23 7.20
N LEU A 146 -6.05 -1.54 7.39
CA LEU A 146 -7.10 -2.48 7.72
C LEU A 146 -7.63 -2.21 9.13
N VAL A 147 -8.93 -2.00 9.23
CA VAL A 147 -9.65 -1.89 10.51
C VAL A 147 -10.61 -3.05 10.60
N ALA A 148 -10.33 -3.99 11.52
CA ALA A 148 -11.17 -5.15 11.76
C ALA A 148 -12.46 -4.76 12.51
N ARG A 149 -13.57 -5.39 12.11
CA ARG A 149 -14.92 -5.21 12.67
C ARG A 149 -15.62 -6.57 12.84
N PRO A 150 -16.54 -6.71 13.82
CA PRO A 150 -16.87 -5.72 14.85
C PRO A 150 -15.76 -5.54 15.90
N ASN A 151 -14.94 -6.58 16.09
CA ASN A 151 -13.84 -6.56 17.04
C ASN A 151 -12.59 -5.94 16.41
N SER A 152 -11.89 -5.10 17.17
CA SER A 152 -10.60 -4.53 16.72
C SER A 152 -9.51 -5.58 16.49
N THR A 153 -9.70 -6.80 17.00
CA THR A 153 -8.87 -7.97 16.70
C THR A 153 -9.80 -9.08 16.17
N PRO A 154 -9.55 -9.63 14.97
CA PRO A 154 -10.28 -10.77 14.43
C PRO A 154 -10.31 -11.96 15.42
N LEU A 155 -11.43 -12.68 15.43
CA LEU A 155 -11.62 -13.87 16.27
C LEU A 155 -11.76 -15.14 15.42
N VAL A 156 -11.21 -16.25 15.93
CA VAL A 156 -11.32 -17.56 15.27
C VAL A 156 -12.77 -18.00 15.13
N GLY A 157 -13.14 -18.49 13.95
CA GLY A 157 -14.47 -19.03 13.66
C GLY A 157 -15.58 -17.98 13.52
N ILE A 158 -15.27 -16.69 13.72
CA ILE A 158 -16.23 -15.59 13.62
C ILE A 158 -15.92 -14.78 12.36
N PRO A 159 -16.93 -14.43 11.53
CA PRO A 159 -16.74 -13.52 10.41
C PRO A 159 -16.13 -12.20 10.88
N THR A 160 -14.97 -11.88 10.33
CA THR A 160 -14.33 -10.58 10.52
C THR A 160 -14.51 -9.77 9.26
N PHE A 161 -15.01 -8.55 9.41
CA PHE A 161 -15.14 -7.59 8.32
C PHE A 161 -13.99 -6.59 8.38
N PHE A 162 -13.51 -6.12 7.23
CA PHE A 162 -12.47 -5.11 7.14
C PHE A 162 -13.03 -3.84 6.53
N THR A 163 -12.91 -2.75 7.28
CA THR A 163 -13.03 -1.38 6.76
C THR A 163 -11.64 -0.79 6.57
N PHE A 164 -11.54 0.31 5.84
CA PHE A 164 -10.25 0.92 5.51
C PHE A 164 -10.19 2.35 6.02
N GLN A 165 -9.13 2.67 6.76
CA GLN A 165 -8.75 4.05 6.99
C GLN A 165 -7.71 4.44 5.94
N TRP A 166 -8.08 5.29 5.00
CA TRP A 166 -7.21 5.71 3.93
C TRP A 166 -6.34 6.89 4.35
N MET A 167 -5.04 6.79 4.10
CA MET A 167 -4.04 7.77 4.51
C MET A 167 -3.34 8.34 3.29
N ASP A 168 -3.01 9.62 3.35
CA ASP A 168 -2.16 10.26 2.36
C ASP A 168 -0.69 9.98 2.71
N PRO A 169 0.10 9.27 1.86
CA PRO A 169 1.50 8.99 2.18
C PRO A 169 2.37 10.24 2.27
N ALA A 170 2.01 11.33 1.58
CA ALA A 170 2.81 12.56 1.56
C ALA A 170 2.66 13.37 2.85
N THR A 171 1.45 13.42 3.43
CA THR A 171 1.16 14.21 4.64
C THR A 171 1.01 13.35 5.89
N GLN A 172 0.89 12.03 5.73
CA GLN A 172 0.63 11.07 6.80
C GLN A 172 -0.69 11.34 7.56
N THR A 173 -1.65 12.01 6.92
CA THR A 173 -2.96 12.30 7.49
C THR A 173 -4.04 11.40 6.90
N PRO A 174 -5.12 11.08 7.65
CA PRO A 174 -6.30 10.47 7.07
C PRO A 174 -6.82 11.33 5.93
N MET A 175 -7.22 10.68 4.85
CA MET A 175 -7.90 11.37 3.77
C MET A 175 -9.34 11.61 4.15
N GLU A 176 -9.84 12.81 3.84
CA GLU A 176 -11.27 13.04 3.87
C GLU A 176 -11.92 12.08 2.87
N GLU A 177 -12.80 11.20 3.35
CA GLU A 177 -13.59 10.32 2.51
C GLU A 177 -14.47 11.21 1.62
N THR A 178 -14.05 11.45 0.37
CA THR A 178 -14.78 12.33 -0.54
C THR A 178 -16.09 11.65 -0.95
N ARG A 179 -17.20 11.99 -0.29
CA ARG A 179 -18.65 11.91 -0.61
C ARG A 179 -19.26 10.72 -1.43
N ASN A 180 -18.49 9.89 -2.13
CA ASN A 180 -18.96 8.98 -3.17
C ASN A 180 -18.34 7.56 -3.10
N GLY A 181 -17.76 7.17 -1.97
CA GLY A 181 -17.35 5.79 -1.75
C GLY A 181 -15.92 5.47 -2.19
N GLY A 182 -14.99 5.45 -1.22
CA GLY A 182 -13.62 4.96 -1.39
C GLY A 182 -12.60 6.09 -1.53
N ALA A 183 -11.31 5.74 -1.43
CA ALA A 183 -10.25 6.74 -1.54
C ALA A 183 -10.14 7.34 -2.94
N TYR A 184 -9.88 8.64 -2.96
CA TYR A 184 -9.86 9.46 -4.15
C TYR A 184 -8.63 10.38 -4.15
N ARG A 185 -8.05 10.60 -5.32
CA ARG A 185 -7.03 11.62 -5.54
C ARG A 185 -7.35 12.38 -6.82
N GLU A 186 -7.15 13.70 -6.80
CA GLU A 186 -7.17 14.54 -7.99
C GLU A 186 -5.84 15.29 -8.13
N VAL A 187 -5.35 15.38 -9.36
CA VAL A 187 -4.19 16.19 -9.72
C VAL A 187 -4.57 16.98 -10.96
N THR A 188 -4.28 18.28 -10.95
CA THR A 188 -4.56 19.19 -12.07
C THR A 188 -3.28 19.86 -12.52
N ALA A 189 -3.03 19.89 -13.83
CA ALA A 189 -1.96 20.69 -14.42
C ALA A 189 -2.45 21.35 -15.71
N GLY A 190 -2.39 22.68 -15.77
CA GLY A 190 -3.00 23.44 -16.85
C GLY A 190 -4.53 23.24 -16.87
N ASP A 191 -5.04 22.88 -18.04
CA ASP A 191 -6.43 22.54 -18.34
C ASP A 191 -6.75 21.04 -18.22
N VAL A 192 -5.77 20.22 -17.81
CA VAL A 192 -5.92 18.76 -17.69
C VAL A 192 -6.06 18.36 -16.24
N VAL A 193 -7.02 17.49 -15.96
CA VAL A 193 -7.27 16.88 -14.66
C VAL A 193 -7.10 15.36 -14.73
N MET A 194 -6.45 14.80 -13.73
CA MET A 194 -6.34 13.37 -13.49
C MET A 194 -6.99 13.01 -12.17
N ARG A 195 -7.74 11.91 -12.17
CA ARG A 195 -8.47 11.42 -11.00
C ARG A 195 -8.16 9.96 -10.79
N ALA A 196 -7.88 9.57 -9.56
CA ALA A 196 -7.72 8.17 -9.19
C ALA A 196 -8.74 7.81 -8.12
N ARG A 197 -9.41 6.68 -8.32
CA ARG A 197 -10.35 6.11 -7.36
C ARG A 197 -9.98 4.67 -7.08
N ALA A 198 -9.93 4.30 -5.82
CA ALA A 198 -9.81 2.90 -5.44
C ALA A 198 -11.13 2.19 -5.78
N THR A 199 -11.07 1.11 -6.56
CA THR A 199 -12.26 0.39 -7.03
C THR A 199 -12.38 -1.00 -6.41
N LYS A 200 -11.26 -1.63 -6.07
CA LYS A 200 -11.22 -2.99 -5.55
C LYS A 200 -10.13 -3.15 -4.51
N VAL A 201 -10.41 -3.87 -3.43
CA VAL A 201 -9.40 -4.30 -2.47
C VAL A 201 -9.42 -5.82 -2.36
N VAL A 202 -8.23 -6.42 -2.37
CA VAL A 202 -8.03 -7.85 -2.13
C VAL A 202 -7.20 -8.01 -0.87
N ILE A 203 -7.73 -8.73 0.12
CA ILE A 203 -7.03 -9.05 1.36
C ILE A 203 -6.69 -10.54 1.33
N ASN A 204 -5.39 -10.85 1.31
CA ASN A 204 -4.88 -12.20 1.37
C ASN A 204 -4.07 -12.39 2.67
N PRO A 205 -4.58 -13.19 3.64
CA PRO A 205 -3.85 -13.46 4.87
C PRO A 205 -2.51 -14.19 4.70
N GLN A 206 -2.22 -14.70 3.49
CA GLN A 206 -1.04 -15.51 3.16
C GLN A 206 -0.95 -16.78 4.01
N GLN A 207 -2.04 -17.55 3.99
CA GLN A 207 -2.27 -18.67 4.90
C GLN A 207 -2.90 -19.87 4.16
N GLN A 208 -2.32 -21.06 4.30
CA GLN A 208 -2.84 -22.29 3.72
C GLN A 208 -4.28 -22.54 4.19
N GLY A 209 -5.20 -22.82 3.28
CA GLY A 209 -6.61 -23.07 3.61
C GLY A 209 -7.41 -21.84 4.02
N ILE A 210 -6.84 -20.62 3.96
CA ILE A 210 -7.58 -19.36 4.09
C ILE A 210 -7.52 -18.64 2.74
N LYS A 211 -8.67 -18.49 2.09
CA LYS A 211 -8.73 -17.81 0.79
C LYS A 211 -8.61 -16.30 0.96
N ALA A 212 -8.03 -15.65 -0.06
CA ALA A 212 -8.13 -14.22 -0.19
C ALA A 212 -9.60 -13.79 -0.35
N THR A 213 -9.96 -12.64 0.19
CA THR A 213 -11.27 -12.01 -0.01
C THR A 213 -11.12 -10.80 -0.91
N THR A 214 -12.13 -10.54 -1.74
CA THR A 214 -12.18 -9.40 -2.66
C THR A 214 -13.43 -8.61 -2.37
N CYS A 215 -13.29 -7.30 -2.32
CA CYS A 215 -14.35 -6.37 -1.96
C CYS A 215 -14.22 -5.06 -2.72
N LEU A 216 -15.29 -4.26 -2.72
CA LEU A 216 -15.21 -2.90 -3.19
C LEU A 216 -14.45 -2.05 -2.18
N ALA A 217 -13.67 -1.09 -2.67
CA ALA A 217 -12.90 -0.18 -1.81
C ALA A 217 -13.81 0.73 -0.96
N ASP A 218 -15.09 0.79 -1.31
CA ASP A 218 -16.11 1.63 -0.71
C ASP A 218 -17.30 0.89 -0.12
N ALA A 219 -17.23 -0.45 -0.12
CA ALA A 219 -18.27 -1.27 0.49
C ALA A 219 -18.40 -0.91 1.97
N PRO A 220 -19.57 -0.39 2.41
CA PRO A 220 -19.73 0.01 3.79
C PRO A 220 -19.92 -1.22 4.69
N TYR A 221 -19.18 -1.29 5.78
CA TYR A 221 -19.57 -2.15 6.90
C TYR A 221 -20.73 -1.49 7.64
N ARG A 222 -21.82 -2.24 7.88
CA ARG A 222 -23.01 -1.73 8.58
C ARG A 222 -22.92 -2.08 10.06
N GLU A 223 -22.56 -1.10 10.87
CA GLU A 223 -22.37 -1.33 12.30
C GLU A 223 -23.68 -1.79 12.98
N GLY A 224 -23.57 -2.78 13.86
CA GLY A 224 -24.71 -3.38 14.56
C GLY A 224 -25.52 -4.41 13.77
N GLU A 225 -25.33 -4.52 12.45
CA GLU A 225 -26.01 -5.56 11.67
C GLU A 225 -25.37 -6.94 11.81
N LEU A 226 -26.21 -7.99 11.78
CA LEU A 226 -25.76 -9.38 11.79
C LEU A 226 -24.85 -9.67 10.59
N PRO A 227 -23.86 -10.58 10.69
CA PRO A 227 -22.94 -10.90 9.60
C PRO A 227 -23.63 -11.25 8.26
N ARG A 228 -24.78 -11.93 8.31
CA ARG A 228 -25.57 -12.30 7.13
C ARG A 228 -26.28 -11.14 6.42
N ASN A 229 -26.40 -9.99 7.10
CA ASN A 229 -27.05 -8.79 6.58
C ASN A 229 -26.03 -7.76 6.06
N GLN A 230 -24.73 -7.99 6.32
CA GLN A 230 -23.67 -7.15 5.77
C GLN A 230 -23.70 -7.18 4.23
N PRO A 231 -23.30 -6.09 3.55
CA PRO A 231 -23.23 -6.06 2.09
C PRO A 231 -22.37 -7.20 1.53
N ALA A 232 -22.80 -7.78 0.41
CA ALA A 232 -22.12 -8.94 -0.19
C ALA A 232 -20.69 -8.62 -0.68
N ASP A 233 -20.44 -7.34 -0.95
CA ASP A 233 -19.19 -6.74 -1.37
C ASP A 233 -18.32 -6.26 -0.19
N ALA A 234 -18.76 -6.43 1.06
CA ALA A 234 -17.96 -6.12 2.24
C ALA A 234 -16.78 -7.11 2.37
N CYS A 235 -15.59 -6.59 2.68
CA CYS A 235 -14.40 -7.41 2.87
C CYS A 235 -14.57 -8.30 4.09
N SER A 236 -14.75 -9.62 3.91
CA SER A 236 -14.91 -10.54 5.05
C SER A 236 -14.04 -11.78 4.93
N ILE A 237 -13.51 -12.21 6.09
CA ILE A 237 -12.75 -13.45 6.25
C ILE A 237 -13.21 -14.13 7.53
N ILE A 238 -13.43 -15.44 7.46
CA ILE A 238 -13.55 -16.30 8.65
C ILE A 238 -12.20 -16.98 8.83
N PHE A 239 -11.52 -16.67 9.93
CA PHE A 239 -10.24 -17.28 10.25
C PHE A 239 -10.48 -18.63 10.96
N PRO A 240 -10.07 -19.77 10.39
CA PRO A 240 -10.30 -21.09 11.00
C PRO A 240 -9.33 -21.39 12.14
N ARG A 241 -8.34 -20.52 12.38
CA ARG A 241 -7.29 -20.72 13.38
C ARG A 241 -6.72 -19.40 13.86
N SER A 242 -6.12 -19.44 15.04
CA SER A 242 -5.45 -18.29 15.63
C SER A 242 -4.12 -18.00 14.96
N SER A 243 -3.67 -16.77 15.10
CA SER A 243 -2.41 -16.32 14.56
C SER A 243 -1.18 -16.89 15.27
N ALA A 244 -1.34 -17.55 16.43
CA ALA A 244 -0.30 -18.36 17.06
C ALA A 244 0.23 -19.48 16.13
N SER A 245 -0.63 -19.95 15.21
CA SER A 245 -0.27 -20.96 14.20
C SER A 245 0.16 -20.37 12.85
N ALA A 246 0.21 -19.04 12.72
CA ALA A 246 0.42 -18.34 11.45
C ALA A 246 1.63 -18.82 10.67
N ARG A 247 2.78 -18.95 11.35
CA ARG A 247 4.03 -19.37 10.71
C ARG A 247 3.97 -20.78 10.16
N LYS A 248 3.31 -21.70 10.87
CA LYS A 248 3.20 -23.11 10.48
C LYS A 248 2.47 -23.27 9.15
N TYR A 249 1.51 -22.39 8.86
CA TYR A 249 0.64 -22.48 7.70
C TYR A 249 0.82 -21.30 6.73
N ALA A 250 1.92 -20.56 6.83
CA ALA A 250 2.15 -19.42 5.96
C ALA A 250 2.43 -19.89 4.51
N THR A 251 1.83 -19.22 3.53
CA THR A 251 2.13 -19.44 2.10
C THR A 251 3.31 -18.61 1.62
N LYS A 252 3.72 -17.61 2.41
CA LYS A 252 4.91 -16.79 2.22
C LYS A 252 5.68 -16.65 3.53
N PRO A 253 6.99 -16.37 3.51
CA PRO A 253 7.76 -16.15 4.73
C PRO A 253 7.17 -15.02 5.58
N ILE A 254 6.95 -15.29 6.87
CA ILE A 254 6.59 -14.27 7.85
C ILE A 254 7.89 -13.74 8.47
N PRO A 255 8.18 -12.43 8.43
CA PRO A 255 9.39 -11.86 9.04
C PRO A 255 9.54 -12.28 10.51
N ALA A 256 10.75 -12.66 10.95
CA ALA A 256 11.01 -13.30 12.26
C ALA A 256 10.53 -12.50 13.49
N ASN A 257 10.50 -11.18 13.34
CA ASN A 257 9.99 -10.19 14.29
C ASN A 257 8.46 -10.19 14.46
N ILE A 258 7.69 -10.74 13.53
CA ILE A 258 6.22 -10.82 13.64
C ILE A 258 5.82 -12.06 14.43
N LYS A 259 5.46 -11.89 15.70
CA LYS A 259 4.97 -13.00 16.55
C LYS A 259 3.45 -13.03 16.55
N ASP A 260 2.89 -14.24 16.54
CA ASP A 260 1.46 -14.50 16.73
C ASP A 260 0.53 -13.59 15.92
N ALA A 261 0.86 -13.36 14.65
CA ALA A 261 0.07 -12.59 13.71
C ALA A 261 0.17 -13.16 12.29
N PHE A 262 -0.90 -13.03 11.50
CA PHE A 262 -0.81 -13.21 10.05
C PHE A 262 -0.10 -12.01 9.44
N TYR A 263 0.60 -12.24 8.32
CA TYR A 263 1.25 -11.19 7.55
C TYR A 263 0.52 -11.06 6.21
N ALA A 264 -0.57 -10.29 6.25
CA ALA A 264 -1.53 -10.23 5.17
C ALA A 264 -1.05 -9.29 4.06
N ASP A 265 -1.15 -9.74 2.81
CA ASP A 265 -1.01 -8.88 1.64
C ASP A 265 -2.36 -8.19 1.38
N VAL A 266 -2.34 -6.87 1.23
CA VAL A 266 -3.49 -6.06 0.83
C VAL A 266 -3.17 -5.44 -0.52
N THR A 267 -3.98 -5.74 -1.53
CA THR A 267 -3.83 -5.22 -2.89
C THR A 267 -4.99 -4.30 -3.21
N VAL A 268 -4.70 -3.06 -3.61
CA VAL A 268 -5.68 -2.05 -4.01
C VAL A 268 -5.61 -1.86 -5.50
N THR A 269 -6.72 -2.03 -6.21
CA THR A 269 -6.84 -1.64 -7.62
C THR A 269 -7.39 -0.22 -7.71
N TRP A 270 -6.72 0.59 -8.49
CA TRP A 270 -7.05 1.98 -8.77
C TRP A 270 -7.51 2.12 -10.21
N GLU A 271 -8.67 2.73 -10.41
CA GLU A 271 -9.06 3.28 -11.69
C GLU A 271 -8.53 4.71 -11.78
N VAL A 272 -7.83 5.02 -12.85
CA VAL A 272 -7.32 6.36 -13.11
C VAL A 272 -8.00 6.89 -14.36
N THR A 273 -8.55 8.09 -14.27
CA THR A 273 -9.16 8.80 -15.39
C THR A 273 -8.46 10.13 -15.61
N TYR A 274 -8.50 10.64 -16.83
CA TYR A 274 -7.90 11.91 -17.20
C TYR A 274 -8.70 12.60 -18.30
N GLY A 275 -8.61 13.93 -18.39
CA GLY A 275 -9.28 14.70 -19.44
C GLY A 275 -9.22 16.20 -19.16
N GLU A 276 -9.89 16.99 -19.99
CA GLU A 276 -10.03 18.43 -19.76
C GLU A 276 -10.87 18.71 -18.50
N VAL A 277 -10.55 19.81 -17.81
CA VAL A 277 -11.35 20.28 -16.68
C VAL A 277 -12.77 20.60 -17.15
N GLY A 278 -13.75 19.80 -16.69
CA GLY A 278 -15.16 19.93 -17.08
C GLY A 278 -15.51 19.26 -18.41
N GLY A 279 -14.55 18.61 -19.06
CA GLY A 279 -14.74 17.84 -20.29
C GLY A 279 -14.99 16.35 -20.07
N GLU A 280 -14.98 15.59 -21.17
CA GLU A 280 -15.02 14.12 -21.13
C GLU A 280 -13.76 13.56 -20.46
N SER A 281 -13.91 12.47 -19.71
CA SER A 281 -12.80 11.78 -19.06
C SER A 281 -12.55 10.43 -19.72
N HIS A 282 -11.28 10.11 -19.93
CA HIS A 282 -10.80 8.84 -20.46
C HIS A 282 -10.16 8.02 -19.35
N THR A 283 -10.32 6.70 -19.39
CA THR A 283 -9.65 5.80 -18.44
C THR A 283 -8.23 5.51 -18.90
N LEU A 284 -7.26 5.68 -17.99
CA LEU A 284 -5.85 5.38 -18.20
C LEU A 284 -5.59 3.88 -18.02
N GLY A 285 -5.41 3.17 -19.13
CA GLY A 285 -5.14 1.73 -19.13
C GLY A 285 -6.28 0.92 -18.49
N ASN A 286 -5.93 -0.19 -17.84
CA ASN A 286 -6.89 -1.07 -17.16
C ASN A 286 -6.85 -0.90 -15.62
N GLY A 287 -6.46 0.30 -15.16
CA GLY A 287 -6.12 0.57 -13.77
C GLY A 287 -4.74 0.04 -13.36
N PHE A 288 -4.34 0.31 -12.12
CA PHE A 288 -3.10 -0.21 -11.56
C PHE A 288 -3.31 -0.78 -10.16
N SER A 289 -2.43 -1.68 -9.72
CA SER A 289 -2.51 -2.32 -8.41
C SER A 289 -1.39 -1.89 -7.48
N MET A 290 -1.72 -1.34 -6.31
CA MET A 290 -0.78 -1.07 -5.22
C MET A 290 -0.85 -2.19 -4.19
N ARG A 291 0.30 -2.65 -3.67
CA ARG A 291 0.37 -3.71 -2.67
C ARG A 291 1.01 -3.22 -1.37
N MET A 292 0.47 -3.71 -0.27
CA MET A 292 1.05 -3.50 1.06
C MET A 292 0.96 -4.75 1.92
N ARG A 293 1.77 -4.79 2.96
CA ARG A 293 1.71 -5.86 3.97
C ARG A 293 1.33 -5.31 5.32
N GLN A 294 0.37 -5.99 5.97
CA GLN A 294 -0.12 -5.61 7.29
C GLN A 294 -0.13 -6.81 8.24
N VAL A 295 0.25 -6.52 9.48
CA VAL A 295 0.23 -7.49 10.57
C VAL A 295 -1.20 -7.61 11.07
N LEU A 296 -1.74 -8.83 11.02
CA LEU A 296 -3.10 -9.11 11.39
C LEU A 296 -3.14 -10.15 12.53
N PRO A 297 -3.22 -9.71 13.81
CA PRO A 297 -3.41 -10.63 14.92
C PRO A 297 -4.80 -11.25 14.86
N VAL A 298 -4.91 -12.54 15.19
CA VAL A 298 -6.19 -13.27 15.23
C VAL A 298 -6.23 -14.13 16.48
N GLN A 299 -7.20 -13.85 17.34
CA GLN A 299 -7.30 -14.48 18.67
C GLN A 299 -8.34 -15.60 18.68
N GLU A 300 -8.09 -16.62 19.50
CA GLU A 300 -9.13 -17.61 19.82
C GLU A 300 -10.23 -16.96 20.63
N VAL A 301 -11.46 -17.44 20.47
CA VAL A 301 -12.55 -17.05 21.36
C VAL A 301 -12.25 -17.69 22.72
N GLN A 302 -11.79 -16.90 23.69
CA GLN A 302 -11.71 -17.38 25.07
C GLN A 302 -13.15 -17.69 25.52
N ALA A 303 -13.35 -18.89 26.08
CA ALA A 303 -14.65 -19.28 26.60
C ALA A 303 -15.12 -18.24 27.67
N PRO A 304 -16.42 -17.91 27.76
CA PRO A 304 -16.95 -16.82 28.60
C PRO A 304 -16.60 -16.88 30.11
N ASN A 305 -15.99 -17.97 30.59
CA ASN A 305 -15.66 -18.21 31.99
C ASN A 305 -14.15 -18.33 32.28
N GLN A 306 -13.27 -17.92 31.36
CA GLN A 306 -11.86 -17.72 31.73
C GLN A 306 -11.64 -16.24 32.08
N PRO A 307 -11.08 -15.92 33.26
CA PRO A 307 -10.73 -14.54 33.58
C PRO A 307 -9.81 -13.99 32.49
N PRO A 308 -9.93 -12.70 32.14
CA PRO A 308 -9.11 -12.09 31.10
C PRO A 308 -7.65 -12.41 31.42
N THR A 309 -7.00 -13.13 30.50
CA THR A 309 -5.57 -13.35 30.60
C THR A 309 -4.91 -12.01 30.34
N VAL A 310 -4.58 -11.29 31.41
CA VAL A 310 -3.65 -10.17 31.34
C VAL A 310 -2.30 -10.78 30.96
N ILE A 311 -1.94 -10.63 29.69
CA ILE A 311 -0.60 -10.96 29.21
C ILE A 311 0.30 -9.80 29.67
N TYR A 312 1.14 -10.06 30.67
CA TYR A 312 2.20 -9.16 31.13
C TYR A 312 3.27 -8.98 30.06
#